data_AF-A0A5U2F5X7-F1
#
_entry.id   AF-A0A5U2F5X7-F1
#
_cell.length_a   1.000
_cell.length_b   1.000
_cell.length_c   1.000
_cell.angle_alpha   90.00
_cell.angle_beta   90.00
_cell.angle_gamma   90.00
#
_symmetry.space_group_name_H-M   'P 1'
#
loop_
_entity.id
_entity.type
_entity.pdbx_description
1 polymer ?
#
loop_
_entity_poly.entity_id
_entity_poly.type
_entity_poly.pdbx_seq_one_letter_code
_entity_poly.pdbx_strand_id
1 'polypeptide(L)'
;QPVWNISSRQTAVNWLDQALNRAASDGVTFPIPVTPHTFRHSFAMHLLMSGVPEKVLQSLLGHRYARSTETYTRVFALDVLTTHSLTFTIDSDIARKLLDGK
;
A
#
# COMPACT_ATOMS: atom_id res chain seq x y z
N GLN A 1 -21.56 15.57 10.32
CA GLN A 1 -22.46 14.98 9.30
C GLN A 1 -21.60 14.32 8.24
N PRO A 2 -21.99 13.15 7.69
CA PRO A 2 -21.27 12.58 6.55
C PRO A 2 -21.38 13.54 5.36
N VAL A 3 -20.27 13.78 4.66
CA VAL A 3 -20.21 14.66 3.48
C VAL A 3 -21.15 14.17 2.36
N TRP A 4 -21.39 12.86 2.33
CA TRP A 4 -22.26 12.20 1.36
C TRP A 4 -23.29 11.35 2.09
N ASN A 5 -24.55 11.46 1.69
CA ASN A 5 -25.62 10.61 2.21
C ASN A 5 -25.56 9.22 1.53
N ILE A 6 -24.66 8.37 2.00
CA ILE A 6 -24.44 7.03 1.46
C ILE A 6 -25.20 6.01 2.31
N SER A 7 -26.24 5.41 1.75
CA SER A 7 -27.09 4.42 2.45
C SER A 7 -26.59 2.98 2.31
N SER A 8 -25.73 2.69 1.33
CA SER A 8 -25.26 1.33 1.03
C SER A 8 -23.75 1.27 0.80
N ARG A 9 -23.12 0.20 1.29
CA ARG A 9 -21.70 -0.11 1.02
C ARG A 9 -21.40 -0.27 -0.47
N GLN A 10 -22.43 -0.58 -1.26
CA GLN A 10 -22.33 -0.82 -2.69
C GLN A 10 -22.33 0.47 -3.52
N THR A 11 -22.74 1.61 -2.96
CA THR A 11 -22.86 2.88 -3.71
C THR A 11 -21.54 3.29 -4.37
N ALA A 12 -20.43 3.25 -3.63
CA ALA A 12 -19.12 3.62 -4.16
C ALA A 12 -18.63 2.65 -5.24
N VAL A 13 -18.94 1.36 -5.10
CA VAL A 13 -18.60 0.34 -6.09
C VAL A 13 -19.40 0.57 -7.38
N ASN A 14 -20.71 0.80 -7.27
CA ASN A 14 -21.57 1.07 -8.42
C ASN A 14 -21.14 2.32 -9.20
N TRP A 15 -20.72 3.38 -8.51
CA TRP A 15 -20.19 4.58 -9.16
C TRP A 15 -18.87 4.30 -9.88
N LEU A 16 -18.02 3.48 -9.28
CA LEU A 16 -16.75 3.09 -9.89
C LEU A 16 -17.00 2.22 -11.14
N ASP A 17 -17.93 1.27 -11.08
CA ASP A 17 -18.31 0.45 -12.23
C ASP A 17 -18.83 1.32 -13.39
N GLN A 18 -19.66 2.32 -13.09
CA GLN A 18 -20.12 3.29 -14.08
C GLN A 18 -18.95 4.09 -14.70
N ALA A 19 -18.00 4.52 -13.87
CA ALA A 19 -16.82 5.22 -14.36
C ALA A 19 -15.93 4.32 -15.24
N LEU A 20 -15.76 3.06 -14.87
CA LEU A 20 -15.01 2.07 -15.65
C LEU A 20 -15.66 1.79 -17.00
N ASN A 21 -16.98 1.68 -17.05
CA ASN A 21 -17.71 1.50 -18.32
C ASN A 21 -17.54 2.70 -19.26
N ARG A 22 -17.52 3.92 -18.73
CA ARG A 22 -17.24 5.14 -19.51
C ARG A 22 -15.81 5.12 -20.03
N ALA A 23 -14.84 4.87 -19.16
CA ALA A 23 -13.42 4.78 -19.54
C ALA A 23 -13.18 3.72 -20.63
N ALA A 24 -13.82 2.56 -20.54
CA ALA A 24 -13.74 1.52 -21.55
C ALA A 24 -14.34 1.95 -22.90
N SER A 25 -15.43 2.73 -22.88
CA SER A 25 -16.02 3.31 -24.10
C SER A 25 -15.07 4.32 -24.77
N ASP A 26 -14.23 5.00 -23.99
CA ASP A 26 -13.18 5.90 -24.45
C ASP A 26 -11.88 5.16 -24.84
N GLY A 27 -11.87 3.82 -24.81
CA GLY A 27 -10.70 2.99 -25.13
C GLY A 27 -9.65 2.87 -24.02
N VAL A 28 -9.95 3.37 -22.81
CA VAL A 28 -9.06 3.26 -21.65
C VAL A 28 -9.31 1.95 -20.92
N THR A 29 -8.25 1.15 -20.76
CA THR A 29 -8.31 -0.14 -20.06
C THR A 29 -7.23 -0.21 -18.99
N PHE A 30 -7.47 -1.05 -17.97
CA PHE A 30 -6.57 -1.22 -16.84
C PHE A 30 -6.09 -2.67 -16.76
N PRO A 31 -4.79 -2.90 -16.46
CA PRO A 31 -4.23 -4.25 -16.34
C PRO A 31 -4.65 -4.97 -15.05
N ILE A 32 -5.19 -4.23 -14.08
CA ILE A 32 -5.65 -4.75 -12.78
C ILE A 32 -7.09 -4.33 -12.52
N PRO A 33 -7.86 -5.10 -11.73
CA PRO A 33 -9.17 -4.68 -11.27
C PRO A 33 -9.09 -3.38 -10.44
N VAL A 34 -9.88 -2.39 -10.85
CA VAL A 34 -9.98 -1.11 -10.13
C VAL A 34 -11.15 -1.21 -9.17
N THR A 35 -10.85 -1.26 -7.88
CA THR A 35 -11.84 -1.33 -6.79
C THR A 35 -11.56 -0.23 -5.76
N PRO A 36 -12.48 0.07 -4.83
CA PRO A 36 -12.18 0.97 -3.72
C PRO A 36 -10.94 0.54 -2.91
N HIS A 37 -10.68 -0.77 -2.81
CA HIS A 37 -9.47 -1.29 -2.16
C HIS A 37 -8.20 -0.95 -2.95
N THR A 38 -8.23 -0.99 -4.29
CA THR A 38 -7.10 -0.59 -5.15
C THR A 38 -6.66 0.85 -4.88
N PHE A 39 -7.63 1.78 -4.74
CA PHE A 39 -7.34 3.16 -4.37
C PHE A 39 -6.79 3.29 -2.96
N ARG A 40 -7.34 2.56 -1.98
CA ARG A 40 -6.81 2.54 -0.61
C ARG A 40 -5.36 2.07 -0.58
N HIS A 41 -5.03 1.05 -1.36
CA HIS A 41 -3.65 0.57 -1.45
C HIS A 41 -2.71 1.62 -2.04
N SER A 42 -3.13 2.25 -3.14
CA SER A 42 -2.35 3.31 -3.80
C SER A 42 -2.13 4.51 -2.87
N PHE A 43 -3.17 4.96 -2.18
CA PHE A 43 -3.10 6.04 -1.20
C PHE A 43 -2.12 5.72 -0.06
N ALA A 44 -2.22 4.51 0.51
CA ALA A 44 -1.34 4.10 1.60
C ALA A 44 0.13 4.03 1.17
N MET A 45 0.41 3.46 -0.01
CA MET A 45 1.76 3.40 -0.55
C MET A 45 2.33 4.80 -0.86
N HIS A 46 1.54 5.71 -1.44
CA HIS A 46 2.00 7.08 -1.71
C HIS A 46 2.40 7.81 -0.42
N LEU A 47 1.61 7.70 0.65
CA LEU A 47 1.95 8.31 1.92
C LEU A 47 3.22 7.70 2.52
N LEU A 48 3.34 6.37 2.46
CA LEU A 48 4.50 5.67 3.00
C LEU A 48 5.79 6.04 2.24
N MET A 49 5.74 6.08 0.90
CA MET A 49 6.86 6.54 0.07
C MET A 49 7.22 8.00 0.29
N SER A 50 6.25 8.84 0.68
CA SER A 50 6.49 10.24 1.05
C SER A 50 7.07 10.41 2.47
N GLY A 51 7.41 9.31 3.14
CA GLY A 51 8.00 9.32 4.49
C GLY A 51 6.99 9.54 5.62
N VAL A 52 5.69 9.36 5.36
CA VAL A 52 4.68 9.49 6.42
C VAL A 52 4.87 8.38 7.46
N PRO A 53 4.96 8.71 8.76
CA PRO A 53 5.15 7.70 9.80
C PRO A 53 4.00 6.68 9.84
N GLU A 54 4.32 5.41 10.09
CA GLU A 54 3.35 4.31 10.06
C GLU A 54 2.16 4.53 11.00
N LYS A 55 2.38 5.11 12.19
CA LYS A 55 1.29 5.42 13.14
C LYS A 55 0.30 6.45 12.59
N VAL A 56 0.80 7.43 11.82
CA VAL A 56 -0.05 8.43 11.15
C VAL A 56 -0.81 7.77 10.02
N LEU A 57 -0.14 6.95 9.21
CA LEU A 57 -0.78 6.17 8.15
C LEU A 57 -1.88 5.24 8.71
N GLN A 58 -1.62 4.55 9.82
CA GLN A 58 -2.59 3.70 10.49
C GLN A 58 -3.85 4.46 10.91
N SER A 59 -3.68 5.66 11.48
CA SER A 59 -4.78 6.54 11.87
C SER A 59 -5.59 7.00 10.66
N LEU A 60 -4.93 7.43 9.58
CA LEU A 60 -5.59 7.86 8.33
C LEU A 60 -6.39 6.73 7.67
N LEU A 61 -5.89 5.50 7.75
CA LEU A 61 -6.59 4.32 7.24
C LEU A 61 -7.68 3.81 8.19
N GLY A 62 -7.80 4.35 9.41
CA GLY A 62 -8.76 3.86 10.41
C GLY A 62 -8.50 2.41 10.85
N HIS A 63 -7.25 1.95 10.81
CA HIS A 63 -6.89 0.59 11.19
C HIS A 63 -6.80 0.45 12.71
N ARG A 64 -7.67 -0.37 13.29
CA ARG A 64 -7.62 -0.70 14.73
C ARG A 64 -6.33 -1.43 15.13
N TYR A 65 -5.78 -2.24 14.24
CA TYR A 65 -4.58 -3.05 14.48
C TYR A 65 -3.46 -2.70 13.49
N ALA A 66 -2.23 -2.62 13.97
CA ALA A 66 -1.05 -2.33 13.15
C ALA A 66 -0.81 -3.39 12.05
N ARG A 67 -1.19 -4.66 12.31
CA ARG A 67 -1.13 -5.76 11.33
C ARG A 67 -1.84 -5.43 10.01
N SER A 68 -2.90 -4.63 10.04
CA SER A 68 -3.62 -4.21 8.82
C SER A 68 -2.84 -3.22 7.97
N THR A 69 -1.87 -2.51 8.54
CA THR A 69 -0.96 -1.57 7.87
C THR A 69 0.36 -2.24 7.46
N GLU A 70 0.77 -3.31 8.15
CA GLU A 70 2.04 -4.04 7.96
C GLU A 70 2.25 -4.55 6.52
N THR A 71 1.18 -4.83 5.77
CA THR A 71 1.30 -5.20 4.36
C THR A 71 1.96 -4.10 3.53
N TYR A 72 1.70 -2.82 3.82
CA TYR A 72 2.32 -1.70 3.09
C TYR A 72 3.79 -1.52 3.44
N THR A 73 4.14 -1.67 4.72
CA THR A 73 5.54 -1.53 5.17
C THR A 73 6.43 -2.64 4.63
N ARG A 74 5.92 -3.88 4.53
CA ARG A 74 6.64 -4.98 3.88
C ARG A 74 6.92 -4.72 2.39
N VAL A 75 5.93 -4.22 1.65
CA VAL A 75 6.09 -3.88 0.22
C VAL A 75 7.10 -2.74 0.05
N PHE A 76 6.98 -1.68 0.86
CA PHE A 76 7.92 -0.56 0.82
C PHE A 76 9.35 -0.98 1.17
N ALA A 77 9.54 -1.87 2.16
CA ALA A 77 10.87 -2.39 2.47
C ALA A 77 11.50 -3.09 1.26
N LEU A 78 10.75 -3.93 0.54
CA LEU A 78 11.25 -4.57 -0.69
C LEU A 78 11.63 -3.56 -1.78
N ASP A 79 10.81 -2.52 -1.94
CA ASP A 79 11.04 -1.46 -2.94
C ASP A 79 12.28 -0.61 -2.63
N VAL A 80 12.47 -0.23 -1.36
CA VAL A 80 13.66 0.50 -0.88
C VAL A 80 14.94 -0.31 -1.08
N LEU A 81 14.91 -1.62 -0.78
CA LEU A 81 16.07 -2.50 -0.99
C LEU A 81 16.47 -2.59 -2.46
N THR A 82 15.48 -2.67 -3.35
CA THR A 82 15.68 -2.70 -4.80
C THR A 82 16.24 -1.37 -5.29
N THR A 83 15.63 -0.26 -4.88
CA THR A 83 15.99 1.09 -5.32
C THR A 83 17.40 1.49 -4.86
N HIS A 84 17.74 1.19 -3.61
CA HIS A 84 19.05 1.56 -3.05
C HIS A 84 20.14 0.50 -3.26
N SER A 85 19.85 -0.61 -3.95
CA SER A 85 20.78 -1.74 -4.12
C SER A 85 21.49 -2.10 -2.80
N LEU A 86 20.77 -1.98 -1.68
CA LEU A 86 21.29 -2.29 -0.36
C LEU A 86 21.44 -3.80 -0.29
N THR A 87 22.58 -4.26 -0.76
CA THR A 87 22.99 -5.64 -0.60
C THR A 87 23.45 -5.75 0.85
N PHE A 88 22.66 -6.40 1.70
CA PHE A 88 23.15 -6.90 2.98
C PHE A 88 24.08 -8.11 2.73
N THR A 89 25.08 -7.97 1.86
CA THR A 89 26.26 -8.82 1.91
C THR A 89 27.07 -8.33 3.07
N ILE A 90 26.63 -8.70 4.27
CA ILE A 90 27.63 -9.00 5.28
C ILE A 90 28.40 -10.19 4.71
N ASP A 91 29.72 -10.03 4.61
CA ASP A 91 30.60 -11.13 4.25
C ASP A 91 30.29 -12.34 5.15
N SER A 92 30.12 -13.52 4.56
CA SER A 92 29.66 -14.72 5.28
C SER A 92 30.56 -15.06 6.48
N ASP A 93 31.85 -14.74 6.41
CA ASP A 93 32.79 -14.97 7.50
C ASP A 93 32.61 -13.94 8.63
N ILE A 94 32.25 -12.70 8.29
CA ILE A 94 31.90 -11.65 9.27
C ILE A 94 30.57 -11.99 9.96
N ALA A 95 29.56 -12.43 9.21
CA ALA A 95 28.27 -12.84 9.76
C ALA A 95 28.43 -14.00 10.76
N ARG A 96 29.26 -14.98 10.39
CA ARG A 96 29.58 -16.12 11.25
C ARG A 96 30.28 -15.70 12.54
N LYS A 97 31.28 -14.81 12.46
CA LYS A 97 31.98 -14.30 13.65
C LYS A 97 31.07 -13.52 14.62
N LEU A 98 30.13 -12.74 14.09
CA LEU A 98 29.17 -11.99 14.92
C LEU A 98 28.15 -12.91 15.61
N LEU A 99 27.77 -14.02 14.96
CA LEU A 99 26.86 -15.02 15.54
C LEU A 99 27.56 -15.95 16.54
N ASP A 100 28.85 -16.23 16.36
CA ASP A 100 29.64 -17.09 17.24
C ASP A 100 30.14 -16.37 18.54
N GLY A 101 29.75 -15.12 18.76
CA GLY A 101 29.76 -14.47 20.08
C GLY A 101 31.11 -14.46 20.81
N LYS A 102 32.16 -13.91 20.18
CA LYS A 102 33.36 -13.42 20.87
C LYS A 102 33.49 -11.91 20.75
#